data_AF-A0A7J3JA92-F1
#
_entry.id   AF-A0A7J3JA92-F1
#
_cell.length_a   1.000
_cell.length_b   1.000
_cell.length_c   1.000
_cell.angle_alpha   90.00
_cell.angle_beta   90.00
_cell.angle_gamma   90.00
#
_symmetry.space_group_name_H-M   'P 1'
#
loop_
_entity.id
_entity.type
_entity.pdbx_description
1 polymer ?
#
loop_
_entity_poly.entity_id
_entity_poly.type
_entity_poly.pdbx_seq_one_letter_code
_entity_poly.pdbx_strand_id
1 'polypeptide(L)'
;MPKNASTALLILLLLSSCSTLLSVNATSPETLFVPDDYGSIAEAISHAAIGDTIYVKSGTYNEFSLSINKLISIIGENTDSTIINLDSPSHEGVMSLIFHYVWYDPALVVNCSGFRLSGFTITTTGGIISINGNETKLTDNSITAHISVTGSHNQVCNNSFYPQVSLNGVSVTGSFCNVSSNQVVGALYVGGEHCLLSSNNVRGNVGISANNSLIENNHFHDSSDFFTVSGNNNIVSDNTVDRYAIGLRVSGSNNTFLLNDITRCGMAVSPGTGNKYYANYFSGNAWILSNFEAMTTGEGNKSVLVHNNFEDNHNYNLKHPITSTEQCVFDDGKEGNYWSDYRGTDANSDGVGDEPYILDSANIDHYPLMSPFNTSTVSRPFPDWLSPPSVNLISPQNTTYPIGNLTIAFLVDKQVLGYSYSLDGQVAVIYGNTSLSGLPSGQHNITIYATDNFGNLAASETTNFTIEHPLEFSVGALFVIPVVVLVSVVLLYLFLRRRSAQ
;
A
#
# COMPACT_ATOMS: atom_id res chain seq x y z
N MET A 1 -56.51 -17.24 -23.38
CA MET A 1 -55.66 -17.83 -22.32
C MET A 1 -55.58 -16.81 -21.19
N PRO A 2 -56.04 -17.13 -19.97
CA PRO A 2 -56.46 -16.10 -19.04
C PRO A 2 -55.27 -15.47 -18.31
N LYS A 3 -55.36 -14.14 -18.15
CA LYS A 3 -54.43 -13.19 -17.49
C LYS A 3 -54.15 -13.46 -16.00
N ASN A 4 -54.50 -14.64 -15.49
CA ASN A 4 -54.42 -14.99 -14.07
C ASN A 4 -53.16 -15.81 -13.73
N ALA A 5 -52.44 -16.34 -14.73
CA ALA A 5 -51.19 -17.06 -14.49
C ALA A 5 -50.02 -16.11 -14.15
N SER A 6 -49.98 -14.92 -14.76
CA SER A 6 -48.88 -13.95 -14.56
C SER A 6 -48.95 -13.23 -13.21
N THR A 7 -50.16 -12.94 -12.71
CA THR A 7 -50.36 -12.35 -11.37
C THR A 7 -50.15 -13.37 -10.26
N ALA A 8 -50.52 -14.64 -10.47
CA ALA A 8 -50.22 -15.71 -9.52
C ALA A 8 -48.72 -16.00 -9.41
N LEU A 9 -47.97 -15.94 -10.53
CA LEU A 9 -46.52 -16.12 -10.53
C LEU A 9 -45.78 -14.95 -9.86
N LEU A 10 -46.28 -13.71 -10.01
CA LEU A 10 -45.71 -12.53 -9.35
C LEU A 10 -45.94 -12.55 -7.83
N ILE A 11 -47.10 -13.05 -7.37
CA ILE A 11 -47.40 -13.21 -5.94
C ILE A 11 -46.62 -14.39 -5.35
N LEU A 12 -46.39 -15.47 -6.10
CA LEU A 12 -45.53 -16.58 -5.65
C LEU A 12 -44.03 -16.18 -5.58
N LEU A 13 -43.56 -15.28 -6.45
CA LEU A 13 -42.21 -14.69 -6.42
C LEU A 13 -42.04 -13.64 -5.31
N LEU A 14 -43.11 -12.92 -4.95
CA LEU A 14 -43.14 -12.00 -3.80
C LEU A 14 -43.24 -12.75 -2.46
N LEU A 15 -43.82 -13.95 -2.45
CA LEU A 15 -43.89 -14.81 -1.27
C LEU A 15 -42.63 -15.69 -1.09
N SER A 16 -41.82 -15.93 -2.13
CA SER A 16 -40.52 -16.62 -2.00
C SER A 16 -39.36 -15.68 -1.63
N SER A 17 -39.52 -14.37 -1.82
CA SER A 17 -38.59 -13.33 -1.35
C SER A 17 -38.86 -12.88 0.08
N CYS A 18 -39.95 -13.36 0.69
CA CYS A 18 -40.18 -13.30 2.13
C CYS A 18 -39.72 -14.62 2.79
N SER A 19 -38.51 -15.08 2.46
CA SER A 19 -37.76 -15.86 3.44
C SER A 19 -37.50 -14.86 4.56
N THR A 20 -38.03 -15.13 5.74
CA THR A 20 -37.66 -14.41 6.96
C THR A 20 -36.14 -14.32 6.98
N LEU A 21 -35.60 -13.13 6.66
CA LEU A 21 -34.37 -12.66 7.26
C LEU A 21 -34.68 -12.65 8.75
N LEU A 22 -34.52 -13.83 9.38
CA LEU A 22 -33.98 -13.83 10.71
C LEU A 22 -32.76 -12.95 10.56
N SER A 23 -32.82 -11.77 11.17
CA SER A 23 -31.62 -11.07 11.54
C SER A 23 -30.79 -12.12 12.26
N VAL A 24 -29.81 -12.71 11.56
CA VAL A 24 -28.66 -13.23 12.24
C VAL A 24 -28.20 -12.00 12.99
N ASN A 25 -28.46 -11.99 14.30
CA ASN A 25 -27.85 -11.02 15.17
C ASN A 25 -26.36 -11.24 14.95
N ALA A 26 -25.77 -10.45 14.06
CA ALA A 26 -24.34 -10.32 13.99
C ALA A 26 -23.99 -9.76 15.36
N THR A 27 -23.60 -10.65 16.27
CA THR A 27 -23.06 -10.27 17.56
C THR A 27 -21.96 -9.29 17.27
N SER A 28 -22.06 -8.09 17.85
CA SER A 28 -21.02 -7.08 17.72
C SER A 28 -19.71 -7.71 18.16
N PRO A 29 -18.59 -7.48 17.45
CA PRO A 29 -17.28 -7.99 17.85
C PRO A 29 -17.00 -7.73 19.33
N GLU A 30 -16.64 -8.79 20.06
CA GLU A 30 -16.32 -8.71 21.49
C GLU A 30 -14.81 -8.70 21.71
N THR A 31 -14.39 -8.29 22.91
CA THR A 31 -13.00 -8.40 23.36
C THR A 31 -12.91 -9.49 24.42
N LEU A 32 -12.11 -10.51 24.15
CA LEU A 32 -11.81 -11.62 25.06
C LEU A 32 -10.46 -11.36 25.74
N PHE A 33 -10.43 -11.33 27.07
CA PHE A 33 -9.22 -11.00 27.81
C PHE A 33 -8.46 -12.25 28.26
N VAL A 34 -7.16 -12.30 28.01
CA VAL A 34 -6.27 -13.36 28.50
C VAL A 34 -5.29 -12.76 29.51
N PRO A 35 -5.18 -13.27 30.75
CA PRO A 35 -5.75 -14.53 31.23
C PRO A 35 -7.10 -14.40 31.98
N ASP A 36 -7.74 -13.23 31.97
CA ASP A 36 -8.92 -12.94 32.82
C ASP A 36 -10.15 -13.80 32.48
N ASP A 37 -10.50 -13.90 31.18
CA ASP A 37 -11.66 -14.65 30.70
C ASP A 37 -11.30 -16.09 30.32
N TYR A 38 -10.07 -16.28 29.82
CA TYR A 38 -9.55 -17.58 29.37
C TYR A 38 -8.13 -17.78 29.87
N GLY A 39 -7.81 -19.01 30.30
CA GLY A 39 -6.50 -19.30 30.89
C GLY A 39 -5.35 -19.31 29.88
N SER A 40 -5.65 -19.43 28.59
CA SER A 40 -4.67 -19.45 27.50
C SER A 40 -5.19 -18.75 26.24
N ILE A 41 -4.26 -18.41 25.34
CA ILE A 41 -4.56 -17.82 24.03
C ILE A 41 -5.28 -18.86 23.15
N ALA A 42 -4.85 -20.13 23.18
CA ALA A 42 -5.52 -21.20 22.46
C ALA A 42 -6.99 -21.37 22.87
N GLU A 43 -7.28 -21.27 24.17
CA GLU A 43 -8.65 -21.34 24.68
C GLU A 43 -9.48 -20.15 24.20
N ALA A 44 -8.94 -18.92 24.26
CA ALA A 44 -9.61 -17.73 23.73
C ALA A 44 -9.88 -17.84 22.21
N ILE A 45 -8.92 -18.35 21.42
CA ILE A 45 -9.10 -18.61 19.97
C ILE A 45 -10.27 -19.57 19.72
N SER A 46 -10.39 -20.62 20.53
CA SER A 46 -11.46 -21.61 20.36
C SER A 46 -12.86 -21.02 20.59
N HIS A 47 -12.98 -20.04 21.49
CA HIS A 47 -14.25 -19.40 21.84
C HIS A 47 -14.58 -18.16 21.00
N ALA A 48 -13.57 -17.50 20.41
CA ALA A 48 -13.76 -16.29 19.61
C ALA A 48 -14.70 -16.49 18.42
N ALA A 49 -15.62 -15.56 18.21
CA ALA A 49 -16.42 -15.42 17.00
C ALA A 49 -15.69 -14.61 15.92
N ILE A 50 -16.26 -14.58 14.72
CA ILE A 50 -15.72 -13.78 13.60
C ILE A 50 -15.81 -12.29 13.97
N GLY A 51 -14.68 -11.60 13.88
CA GLY A 51 -14.52 -10.18 14.17
C GLY A 51 -13.96 -9.88 15.55
N ASP A 52 -13.97 -10.85 16.48
CA ASP A 52 -13.55 -10.64 17.86
C ASP A 52 -12.07 -10.26 17.99
N THR A 53 -11.76 -9.60 19.10
CA THR A 53 -10.40 -9.27 19.52
C THR A 53 -10.01 -10.08 20.75
N ILE A 54 -8.91 -10.81 20.69
CA ILE A 54 -8.26 -11.42 21.85
C ILE A 54 -7.22 -10.44 22.35
N TYR A 55 -7.47 -9.85 23.51
CA TYR A 55 -6.56 -8.93 24.17
C TYR A 55 -5.75 -9.67 25.24
N VAL A 56 -4.43 -9.71 25.09
CA VAL A 56 -3.52 -10.48 25.94
C VAL A 56 -2.72 -9.52 26.80
N LYS A 57 -2.94 -9.58 28.12
CA LYS A 57 -2.19 -8.77 29.09
C LYS A 57 -0.72 -9.18 29.15
N SER A 58 0.10 -8.34 29.74
CA SER A 58 1.52 -8.61 29.99
C SER A 58 1.68 -9.91 30.79
N GLY A 59 2.60 -10.76 30.34
CA GLY A 59 2.80 -12.10 30.88
C GLY A 59 3.57 -12.99 29.90
N THR A 60 3.88 -14.20 30.36
CA THR A 60 4.49 -15.23 29.52
C THR A 60 3.51 -16.37 29.31
N TYR A 61 3.17 -16.63 28.06
CA TYR A 61 2.20 -17.62 27.63
C TYR A 61 2.93 -18.73 26.88
N ASN A 62 2.93 -19.93 27.46
CA ASN A 62 3.47 -21.12 26.80
C ASN A 62 2.31 -21.82 26.11
N GLU A 63 2.36 -21.85 24.79
CA GLU A 63 1.31 -22.41 23.93
C GLU A 63 1.92 -23.51 23.08
N PHE A 64 1.11 -24.51 22.73
CA PHE A 64 1.43 -25.37 21.60
C PHE A 64 1.19 -24.61 20.29
N SER A 65 1.52 -25.22 19.15
CA SER A 65 1.20 -24.66 17.83
C SER A 65 -0.24 -24.12 17.75
N LEU A 66 -0.37 -22.87 17.31
CA LEU A 66 -1.66 -22.19 17.19
C LEU A 66 -2.16 -22.23 15.74
N SER A 67 -3.48 -22.42 15.57
CA SER A 67 -4.14 -22.41 14.25
C SER A 67 -5.34 -21.48 14.25
N ILE A 68 -5.35 -20.52 13.33
CA ILE A 68 -6.40 -19.51 13.19
C ILE A 68 -6.99 -19.61 11.78
N ASN A 69 -8.30 -19.83 11.70
CA ASN A 69 -9.03 -20.06 10.44
C ASN A 69 -10.25 -19.14 10.29
N LYS A 70 -10.36 -18.12 11.15
CA LYS A 70 -11.45 -17.15 11.22
C LYS A 70 -10.88 -15.76 11.45
N LEU A 71 -11.54 -14.74 10.91
CA LEU A 71 -11.14 -13.34 11.08
C LEU A 71 -11.24 -12.96 12.56
N ILE A 72 -10.10 -12.80 13.21
CA ILE A 72 -9.97 -12.30 14.59
C ILE A 72 -8.74 -11.39 14.67
N SER A 73 -8.67 -10.59 15.72
CA SER A 73 -7.46 -9.85 16.10
C SER A 73 -6.86 -10.46 17.35
N ILE A 74 -5.53 -10.57 17.42
CA ILE A 74 -4.82 -10.96 18.64
C ILE A 74 -3.85 -9.81 18.96
N ILE A 75 -4.04 -9.17 20.11
CA ILE A 75 -3.35 -7.92 20.47
C ILE A 75 -2.74 -8.09 21.86
N GLY A 76 -1.42 -7.96 21.95
CA GLY A 76 -0.69 -7.92 23.20
C GLY A 76 -0.68 -6.52 23.79
N GLU A 77 -0.73 -6.43 25.11
CA GLU A 77 -0.68 -5.17 25.85
C GLU A 77 0.60 -4.38 25.55
N ASN A 78 1.73 -5.06 25.46
CA ASN A 78 3.03 -4.44 25.21
C ASN A 78 4.05 -5.46 24.67
N THR A 79 4.73 -5.12 23.58
CA THR A 79 5.71 -5.99 22.90
C THR A 79 6.82 -6.49 23.82
N ASP A 80 7.26 -5.68 24.79
CA ASP A 80 8.38 -6.00 25.69
C ASP A 80 7.97 -6.93 26.84
N SER A 81 6.68 -6.98 27.19
CA SER A 81 6.18 -7.72 28.37
C SER A 81 5.10 -8.76 28.08
N THR A 82 4.55 -8.82 26.86
CA THR A 82 3.61 -9.86 26.42
C THR A 82 4.34 -10.87 25.53
N ILE A 83 4.73 -12.00 26.13
CA ILE A 83 5.60 -13.00 25.52
C ILE A 83 4.78 -14.26 25.20
N ILE A 84 4.83 -14.71 23.94
CA ILE A 84 4.31 -16.01 23.49
C ILE A 84 5.48 -16.94 23.18
N ASN A 85 5.55 -18.07 23.88
CA ASN A 85 6.46 -19.17 23.56
C ASN A 85 5.66 -20.28 22.88
N LEU A 86 5.89 -20.49 21.60
CA LEU A 86 5.22 -21.52 20.81
C LEU A 86 6.06 -22.80 20.80
N ASP A 87 5.53 -23.87 21.36
CA ASP A 87 6.13 -25.20 21.28
C ASP A 87 5.62 -25.97 20.05
N SER A 88 6.49 -26.04 19.04
CA SER A 88 6.22 -26.75 17.78
C SER A 88 6.59 -28.22 17.89
N PRO A 89 5.69 -29.16 17.52
CA PRO A 89 6.02 -30.57 17.41
C PRO A 89 7.21 -30.83 16.47
N SER A 90 8.24 -31.51 16.98
CA SER A 90 9.38 -31.98 16.18
C SER A 90 9.16 -33.39 15.67
N HIS A 91 9.62 -33.66 14.45
CA HIS A 91 9.61 -34.95 13.81
C HIS A 91 11.04 -35.34 13.45
N GLU A 92 11.35 -36.62 13.51
CA GLU A 92 12.65 -37.16 13.12
C GLU A 92 12.48 -38.16 11.98
N GLY A 93 13.32 -38.01 10.96
CA GLY A 93 13.37 -38.91 9.81
C GLY A 93 14.77 -39.46 9.61
N VAL A 94 14.83 -40.69 9.11
CA VAL A 94 16.08 -41.38 8.76
C VAL A 94 16.23 -41.36 7.25
N MET A 95 17.21 -40.62 6.73
CA MET A 95 17.58 -40.70 5.31
C MET A 95 18.55 -41.87 5.05
N SER A 96 19.41 -42.19 6.01
CA SER A 96 20.27 -43.38 6.00
C SER A 96 20.70 -43.74 7.42
N LEU A 97 21.37 -44.89 7.61
CA LEU A 97 21.84 -45.39 8.93
C LEU A 97 22.67 -44.39 9.76
N ILE A 98 23.18 -43.31 9.14
CA ILE A 98 23.99 -42.26 9.80
C ILE A 98 23.47 -40.83 9.57
N PHE A 99 22.37 -40.64 8.85
CA PHE A 99 21.77 -39.32 8.61
C PHE A 99 20.33 -39.29 9.12
N HIS A 100 20.19 -38.71 10.31
CA HIS A 100 18.91 -38.27 10.85
C HIS A 100 18.69 -36.80 10.52
N TYR A 101 17.46 -36.43 10.22
CA TYR A 101 17.06 -35.03 10.06
C TYR A 101 15.82 -34.76 10.90
N VAL A 102 15.79 -33.58 11.51
CA VAL A 102 14.66 -33.12 12.33
C VAL A 102 13.96 -31.99 11.59
N TRP A 103 12.63 -32.04 11.53
CA TRP A 103 11.80 -30.93 11.07
C TRP A 103 10.70 -30.65 12.08
N TYR A 104 10.10 -29.48 11.99
CA TYR A 104 9.08 -29.03 12.93
C TYR A 104 7.79 -28.70 12.18
N ASP A 105 6.66 -28.95 12.83
CA ASP A 105 5.39 -28.39 12.37
C ASP A 105 5.38 -26.86 12.52
N PRO A 106 4.60 -26.14 11.70
CA PRO A 106 4.43 -24.70 11.87
C PRO A 106 4.00 -24.34 13.30
N ALA A 107 4.62 -23.29 13.84
CA ALA A 107 4.35 -22.79 15.19
C ALA A 107 3.04 -22.00 15.24
N LEU A 108 2.76 -21.26 14.18
CA LEU A 108 1.54 -20.48 14.02
C LEU A 108 1.06 -20.58 12.57
N VAL A 109 -0.18 -21.00 12.39
CA VAL A 109 -0.82 -21.06 11.07
C VAL A 109 -2.05 -20.16 11.07
N VAL A 110 -2.08 -19.19 10.16
CA VAL A 110 -3.25 -18.33 9.91
C VAL A 110 -3.74 -18.61 8.49
N ASN A 111 -5.01 -18.98 8.35
CA ASN A 111 -5.69 -19.25 7.08
C ASN A 111 -7.00 -18.44 6.99
N CYS A 112 -6.89 -17.11 7.10
CA CYS A 112 -8.01 -16.20 6.99
C CYS A 112 -7.53 -14.80 6.57
N SER A 113 -8.38 -14.07 5.85
CA SER A 113 -8.14 -12.66 5.51
C SER A 113 -8.52 -11.73 6.66
N GLY A 114 -7.90 -10.55 6.71
CA GLY A 114 -8.17 -9.49 7.69
C GLY A 114 -7.61 -9.73 9.09
N PHE A 115 -6.91 -10.85 9.32
CA PHE A 115 -6.29 -11.20 10.59
C PHE A 115 -5.32 -10.11 11.08
N ARG A 116 -5.28 -9.87 12.39
CA ARG A 116 -4.38 -8.89 13.00
C ARG A 116 -3.58 -9.52 14.13
N LEU A 117 -2.27 -9.27 14.14
CA LEU A 117 -1.35 -9.67 15.21
C LEU A 117 -0.44 -8.49 15.56
N SER A 118 -0.50 -8.05 16.81
CA SER A 118 0.34 -6.94 17.26
C SER A 118 0.69 -6.97 18.74
N GLY A 119 1.81 -6.36 19.12
CA GLY A 119 2.16 -6.12 20.53
C GLY A 119 2.77 -7.33 21.25
N PHE A 120 3.43 -8.26 20.54
CA PHE A 120 4.01 -9.47 21.13
C PHE A 120 5.51 -9.62 20.92
N THR A 121 6.19 -10.17 21.92
CA THR A 121 7.41 -10.94 21.70
C THR A 121 7.03 -12.40 21.45
N ILE A 122 7.40 -12.97 20.30
CA ILE A 122 7.07 -14.35 19.91
C ILE A 122 8.36 -15.13 19.69
N THR A 123 8.46 -16.26 20.40
CA THR A 123 9.53 -17.25 20.20
C THR A 123 8.94 -18.61 19.86
N THR A 124 9.71 -19.44 19.17
CA THR A 124 9.29 -20.81 18.84
C THR A 124 10.39 -21.80 19.16
N THR A 125 10.04 -23.03 19.58
CA THR A 125 11.01 -24.13 19.74
C THR A 125 11.52 -24.65 18.39
N GLY A 126 10.75 -24.42 17.33
CA GLY A 126 11.06 -24.67 15.93
C GLY A 126 9.89 -24.24 15.05
N GLY A 127 9.89 -24.64 13.78
CA GLY A 127 8.79 -24.36 12.87
C GLY A 127 8.72 -22.92 12.37
N ILE A 128 7.85 -22.67 11.40
CA ILE A 128 7.63 -21.34 10.82
C ILE A 128 6.35 -20.72 11.35
N ILE A 129 6.24 -19.40 11.25
CA ILE A 129 4.97 -18.68 11.29
C ILE A 129 4.47 -18.52 9.86
N SER A 130 3.31 -19.11 9.55
CA SER A 130 2.71 -19.07 8.22
C SER A 130 1.38 -18.32 8.26
N ILE A 131 1.33 -17.16 7.60
CA ILE A 131 0.13 -16.33 7.50
C ILE A 131 -0.34 -16.33 6.04
N ASN A 132 -1.50 -16.95 5.80
CA ASN A 132 -2.11 -17.04 4.49
C ASN A 132 -3.49 -16.37 4.50
N GLY A 133 -3.57 -15.21 3.85
CA GLY A 133 -4.77 -14.39 3.78
C GLY A 133 -4.48 -13.04 3.15
N ASN A 134 -5.54 -12.36 2.72
CA ASN A 134 -5.44 -10.98 2.24
C ASN A 134 -5.71 -10.00 3.39
N GLU A 135 -5.26 -8.77 3.26
CA GLU A 135 -5.57 -7.67 4.22
C GLU A 135 -5.17 -7.98 5.67
N THR A 136 -4.21 -8.89 5.86
CA THR A 136 -3.68 -9.23 7.18
C THR A 136 -2.74 -8.12 7.65
N LYS A 137 -2.66 -7.93 8.98
CA LYS A 137 -1.83 -6.92 9.61
C LYS A 137 -0.96 -7.56 10.67
N LEU A 138 0.34 -7.50 10.45
CA LEU A 138 1.36 -7.88 11.41
C LEU A 138 2.12 -6.62 11.80
N THR A 139 1.89 -6.10 12.99
CA THR A 139 2.52 -4.84 13.42
C THR A 139 3.07 -4.87 14.84
N ASP A 140 4.17 -4.17 15.08
CA ASP A 140 4.66 -3.91 16.44
C ASP A 140 5.00 -5.20 17.23
N ASN A 141 5.54 -6.21 16.54
CA ASN A 141 5.96 -7.47 17.15
C ASN A 141 7.49 -7.63 17.15
N SER A 142 8.01 -8.42 18.08
CA SER A 142 9.38 -8.93 18.07
C SER A 142 9.34 -10.45 17.89
N ILE A 143 9.82 -10.97 16.77
CA ILE A 143 9.60 -12.36 16.34
C ILE A 143 10.94 -13.06 16.10
N THR A 144 11.14 -14.17 16.82
CA THR A 144 12.33 -15.03 16.72
C THR A 144 11.98 -16.32 15.97
N ALA A 145 11.50 -16.19 14.73
CA ALA A 145 11.11 -17.30 13.86
C ALA A 145 11.20 -16.90 12.39
N HIS A 146 11.26 -17.89 11.49
CA HIS A 146 10.99 -17.63 10.07
C HIS A 146 9.50 -17.32 9.91
N ILE A 147 9.18 -16.24 9.20
CA ILE A 147 7.82 -15.90 8.84
C ILE A 147 7.59 -15.93 7.32
N SER A 148 6.45 -16.50 6.93
CA SER A 148 5.92 -16.46 5.56
C SER A 148 4.54 -15.81 5.59
N VAL A 149 4.38 -14.71 4.86
CA VAL A 149 3.11 -14.00 4.67
C VAL A 149 2.72 -14.10 3.20
N THR A 150 1.62 -14.78 2.91
CA THR A 150 1.10 -15.00 1.55
C THR A 150 -0.29 -14.41 1.41
N GLY A 151 -0.52 -13.69 0.31
CA GLY A 151 -1.79 -13.00 0.00
C GLY A 151 -1.57 -11.52 -0.27
N SER A 152 -2.61 -10.84 -0.75
CA SER A 152 -2.54 -9.46 -1.21
C SER A 152 -3.00 -8.45 -0.16
N HIS A 153 -2.57 -7.19 -0.28
CA HIS A 153 -2.91 -6.11 0.64
C HIS A 153 -2.46 -6.34 2.09
N ASN A 154 -1.45 -7.19 2.29
CA ASN A 154 -0.92 -7.50 3.61
C ASN A 154 -0.01 -6.37 4.11
N GLN A 155 -0.06 -6.11 5.41
CA GLN A 155 0.76 -5.11 6.10
C GLN A 155 1.70 -5.81 7.06
N VAL A 156 3.01 -5.70 6.82
CA VAL A 156 4.07 -6.17 7.72
C VAL A 156 4.88 -4.94 8.11
N CYS A 157 4.48 -4.30 9.22
CA CYS A 157 4.99 -2.97 9.57
C CYS A 157 5.53 -2.89 11.00
N ASN A 158 6.61 -2.16 11.24
CA ASN A 158 7.14 -1.90 12.60
C ASN A 158 7.48 -3.16 13.40
N ASN A 159 7.90 -4.25 12.75
CA ASN A 159 8.29 -5.47 13.47
C ASN A 159 9.81 -5.59 13.58
N SER A 160 10.26 -6.33 14.57
CA SER A 160 11.64 -6.77 14.70
C SER A 160 11.74 -8.29 14.49
N PHE A 161 12.54 -8.74 13.53
CA PHE A 161 12.71 -10.14 13.17
C PHE A 161 14.15 -10.60 13.43
N TYR A 162 14.29 -11.62 14.29
CA TYR A 162 15.58 -12.20 14.68
C TYR A 162 15.59 -13.73 14.51
N PRO A 163 15.39 -14.27 13.30
CA PRO A 163 15.45 -15.71 13.06
C PRO A 163 16.79 -16.30 13.53
N GLN A 164 16.72 -17.47 14.17
CA GLN A 164 17.86 -18.16 14.80
C GLN A 164 18.97 -18.57 13.80
N VAL A 165 18.71 -18.54 12.49
CA VAL A 165 19.68 -18.89 11.43
C VAL A 165 19.62 -17.89 10.28
N SER A 166 20.77 -17.53 9.72
CA SER A 166 20.94 -16.43 8.76
C SER A 166 20.24 -16.62 7.40
N LEU A 167 19.88 -17.86 7.04
CA LEU A 167 19.14 -18.17 5.79
C LEU A 167 17.62 -18.12 5.96
N ASN A 168 17.14 -18.06 7.20
CA ASN A 168 15.73 -17.85 7.50
C ASN A 168 15.46 -16.35 7.66
N GLY A 169 14.22 -15.95 7.44
CA GLY A 169 13.91 -14.55 7.30
C GLY A 169 12.43 -14.24 7.30
N VAL A 170 12.10 -13.20 6.55
CA VAL A 170 10.75 -12.74 6.28
C VAL A 170 10.48 -12.93 4.79
N SER A 171 9.47 -13.71 4.45
CA SER A 171 8.97 -13.83 3.08
C SER A 171 7.58 -13.21 3.00
N VAL A 172 7.39 -12.23 2.12
CA VAL A 172 6.09 -11.62 1.85
C VAL A 172 5.78 -11.76 0.36
N THR A 173 4.73 -12.52 0.03
CA THR A 173 4.36 -12.78 -1.37
C THR A 173 2.90 -12.50 -1.62
N GLY A 174 2.62 -11.62 -2.58
CA GLY A 174 1.28 -11.22 -2.99
C GLY A 174 1.26 -9.76 -3.41
N SER A 175 0.19 -9.30 -4.04
CA SER A 175 0.16 -7.95 -4.62
C SER A 175 -0.27 -6.90 -3.59
N PHE A 176 0.15 -5.65 -3.78
CA PHE A 176 -0.23 -4.53 -2.92
C PHE A 176 0.18 -4.71 -1.45
N CYS A 177 1.22 -5.50 -1.19
CA CYS A 177 1.73 -5.67 0.17
C CYS A 177 2.57 -4.46 0.57
N ASN A 178 2.41 -4.02 1.83
CA ASN A 178 3.23 -3.01 2.46
C ASN A 178 4.16 -3.66 3.49
N VAL A 179 5.47 -3.62 3.24
CA VAL A 179 6.51 -4.09 4.15
C VAL A 179 7.35 -2.89 4.55
N SER A 180 7.08 -2.30 5.71
CA SER A 180 7.70 -1.04 6.09
C SER A 180 8.16 -0.94 7.53
N SER A 181 9.21 -0.15 7.76
CA SER A 181 9.72 0.16 9.10
C SER A 181 10.12 -1.07 9.93
N ASN A 182 10.49 -2.18 9.28
CA ASN A 182 10.90 -3.39 9.99
C ASN A 182 12.42 -3.40 10.27
N GLN A 183 12.80 -4.00 11.39
CA GLN A 183 14.18 -4.41 11.69
C GLN A 183 14.30 -5.90 11.37
N VAL A 184 15.21 -6.28 10.48
CA VAL A 184 15.38 -7.69 10.07
C VAL A 184 16.83 -8.09 10.23
N VAL A 185 17.10 -9.15 10.99
CA VAL A 185 18.40 -9.83 11.02
C VAL A 185 18.24 -11.19 10.37
N GLY A 186 18.68 -11.33 9.13
CA GLY A 186 18.39 -12.50 8.29
C GLY A 186 17.93 -12.06 6.90
N ALA A 187 17.23 -12.95 6.20
CA ALA A 187 16.78 -12.65 4.85
C ALA A 187 15.44 -11.89 4.80
N LEU A 188 15.25 -11.02 3.80
CA LEU A 188 13.97 -10.43 3.43
C LEU A 188 13.68 -10.72 1.95
N TYR A 189 12.59 -11.44 1.69
CA TYR A 189 12.13 -11.77 0.36
C TYR A 189 10.76 -11.18 0.10
N VAL A 190 10.62 -10.44 -1.01
CA VAL A 190 9.35 -9.85 -1.39
C VAL A 190 9.03 -10.10 -2.85
N GLY A 191 7.85 -10.68 -3.08
CA GLY A 191 7.33 -11.05 -4.39
C GLY A 191 5.87 -10.63 -4.58
N GLY A 192 5.43 -10.56 -5.84
CA GLY A 192 4.08 -10.10 -6.19
C GLY A 192 4.12 -8.91 -7.14
N GLU A 193 3.12 -8.03 -7.05
CA GLU A 193 3.06 -6.80 -7.86
C GLU A 193 2.59 -5.61 -7.02
N HIS A 194 3.02 -4.39 -7.38
CA HIS A 194 2.61 -3.16 -6.71
C HIS A 194 2.87 -3.18 -5.18
N CYS A 195 4.00 -3.76 -4.76
CA CYS A 195 4.37 -3.79 -3.36
C CYS A 195 5.14 -2.52 -2.97
N LEU A 196 4.98 -2.11 -1.72
CA LEU A 196 5.76 -1.04 -1.11
C LEU A 196 6.73 -1.63 -0.09
N LEU A 197 8.02 -1.47 -0.33
CA LEU A 197 9.07 -1.75 0.64
C LEU A 197 9.72 -0.45 1.07
N SER A 198 9.48 -0.02 2.30
CA SER A 198 10.00 1.28 2.73
C SER A 198 10.51 1.35 4.16
N SER A 199 11.58 2.12 4.37
CA SER A 199 12.11 2.39 5.72
C SER A 199 12.52 1.13 6.52
N ASN A 200 12.80 0.01 5.85
CA ASN A 200 13.28 -1.20 6.53
C ASN A 200 14.78 -1.10 6.78
N ASN A 201 15.23 -1.68 7.90
CA ASN A 201 16.63 -1.89 8.20
C ASN A 201 16.90 -3.40 8.19
N VAL A 202 17.62 -3.86 7.17
CA VAL A 202 17.87 -5.30 6.95
C VAL A 202 19.36 -5.59 7.03
N ARG A 203 19.71 -6.36 8.04
CA ARG A 203 21.02 -6.99 8.19
C ARG A 203 20.97 -8.41 7.62
N GLY A 204 21.27 -8.57 6.34
CA GLY A 204 21.27 -9.88 5.67
C GLY A 204 20.81 -9.81 4.21
N ASN A 205 20.37 -10.95 3.67
CA ASN A 205 20.06 -11.06 2.24
C ASN A 205 18.73 -10.37 1.89
N VAL A 206 18.68 -9.67 0.77
CA VAL A 206 17.42 -9.08 0.26
C VAL A 206 17.16 -9.59 -1.15
N GLY A 207 15.97 -10.10 -1.39
CA GLY A 207 15.53 -10.57 -2.69
C GLY A 207 14.19 -9.99 -3.10
N ILE A 208 14.18 -9.25 -4.20
CA ILE A 208 13.00 -8.59 -4.75
C ILE A 208 12.61 -9.28 -6.06
N SER A 209 11.61 -10.14 -5.99
CA SER A 209 10.98 -10.75 -7.16
C SER A 209 9.68 -10.07 -7.58
N ALA A 210 9.25 -9.05 -6.81
CA ALA A 210 8.05 -8.28 -7.10
C ALA A 210 8.21 -7.40 -8.36
N ASN A 211 7.11 -7.20 -9.10
CA ASN A 211 7.06 -6.30 -10.27
C ASN A 211 6.31 -5.01 -9.94
N ASN A 212 6.51 -3.95 -10.74
CA ASN A 212 5.77 -2.69 -10.64
C ASN A 212 5.76 -2.11 -9.21
N SER A 213 6.81 -2.37 -8.44
CA SER A 213 6.87 -2.11 -6.99
C SER A 213 7.80 -0.94 -6.68
N LEU A 214 7.61 -0.34 -5.50
CA LEU A 214 8.44 0.73 -4.97
C LEU A 214 9.27 0.20 -3.81
N ILE A 215 10.59 0.31 -3.92
CA ILE A 215 11.56 -0.06 -2.89
C ILE A 215 12.29 1.22 -2.52
N GLU A 216 11.93 1.84 -1.39
CA GLU A 216 12.42 3.17 -1.05
C GLU A 216 12.93 3.37 0.39
N ASN A 217 13.94 4.21 0.58
CA ASN A 217 14.40 4.63 1.91
C ASN A 217 14.78 3.46 2.83
N ASN A 218 15.25 2.33 2.29
CA ASN A 218 15.67 1.19 3.09
C ASN A 218 17.19 1.22 3.35
N HIS A 219 17.59 0.67 4.49
CA HIS A 219 18.99 0.43 4.82
C HIS A 219 19.26 -1.08 4.77
N PHE A 220 19.90 -1.51 3.71
CA PHE A 220 20.32 -2.89 3.48
C PHE A 220 21.81 -2.98 3.77
N HIS A 221 22.22 -3.79 4.75
CA HIS A 221 23.62 -3.84 5.14
C HIS A 221 24.12 -5.20 5.63
N ASP A 222 25.45 -5.34 5.65
CA ASP A 222 26.18 -6.45 6.30
C ASP A 222 25.70 -7.85 5.85
N SER A 223 25.78 -8.10 4.54
CA SER A 223 25.56 -9.43 3.96
C SER A 223 26.82 -9.94 3.26
N SER A 224 27.13 -11.22 3.47
CA SER A 224 28.18 -11.93 2.74
C SER A 224 27.77 -12.35 1.32
N ASP A 225 26.56 -11.97 0.88
CA ASP A 225 25.92 -12.41 -0.35
C ASP A 225 25.49 -11.19 -1.20
N PHE A 226 24.38 -11.29 -1.93
CA PHE A 226 23.85 -10.26 -2.82
C PHE A 226 22.51 -9.67 -2.36
N PHE A 227 22.31 -8.37 -2.64
CA PHE A 227 20.96 -7.80 -2.78
C PHE A 227 20.51 -7.98 -4.24
N THR A 228 19.41 -8.72 -4.42
CA THR A 228 18.92 -9.13 -5.74
C THR A 228 17.61 -8.44 -6.10
N VAL A 229 17.54 -7.97 -7.35
CA VAL A 229 16.31 -7.51 -7.99
C VAL A 229 16.07 -8.34 -9.25
N SER A 230 15.16 -9.31 -9.15
CA SER A 230 14.78 -10.19 -10.27
C SER A 230 13.44 -9.81 -10.90
N GLY A 231 12.63 -8.99 -10.21
CA GLY A 231 11.38 -8.46 -10.75
C GLY A 231 11.58 -7.30 -11.72
N ASN A 232 10.52 -6.93 -12.43
CA ASN A 232 10.54 -5.96 -13.52
C ASN A 232 9.77 -4.67 -13.17
N ASN A 233 10.09 -3.59 -13.88
CA ASN A 233 9.37 -2.31 -13.80
C ASN A 233 9.32 -1.71 -12.38
N ASN A 234 10.33 -1.98 -11.56
CA ASN A 234 10.40 -1.45 -10.21
C ASN A 234 11.09 -0.09 -10.17
N ILE A 235 10.74 0.69 -9.16
CA ILE A 235 11.46 1.89 -8.76
C ILE A 235 12.20 1.55 -7.47
N VAL A 236 13.53 1.63 -7.51
CA VAL A 236 14.42 1.38 -6.36
C VAL A 236 15.11 2.70 -6.05
N SER A 237 14.68 3.38 -4.99
CA SER A 237 15.10 4.76 -4.71
C SER A 237 15.52 5.05 -3.28
N ASP A 238 16.48 5.96 -3.08
CA ASP A 238 16.89 6.40 -1.74
C ASP A 238 17.30 5.27 -0.78
N ASN A 239 17.73 4.12 -1.30
CA ASN A 239 18.18 3.01 -0.46
C ASN A 239 19.68 3.13 -0.21
N THR A 240 20.10 2.80 1.00
CA THR A 240 21.51 2.56 1.31
C THR A 240 21.77 1.06 1.23
N VAL A 241 22.69 0.67 0.35
CA VAL A 241 23.19 -0.71 0.20
C VAL A 241 24.65 -0.73 0.60
N ASP A 242 24.95 -1.32 1.75
CA ASP A 242 26.25 -1.17 2.42
C ASP A 242 26.89 -2.51 2.80
N ARG A 243 28.19 -2.69 2.51
CA ARG A 243 28.95 -3.88 2.92
C ARG A 243 28.33 -5.22 2.46
N TYR A 244 27.87 -5.26 1.21
CA TYR A 244 27.51 -6.53 0.54
C TYR A 244 28.70 -7.14 -0.20
N ALA A 245 28.69 -8.45 -0.43
CA ALA A 245 29.62 -9.03 -1.42
C ALA A 245 29.30 -8.50 -2.83
N ILE A 246 28.01 -8.40 -3.17
CA ILE A 246 27.50 -7.72 -4.36
C ILE A 246 26.34 -6.80 -3.94
N GLY A 247 26.52 -5.49 -4.11
CA GLY A 247 25.53 -4.48 -3.75
C GLY A 247 24.24 -4.64 -4.55
N LEU A 248 24.31 -4.62 -5.88
CA LEU A 248 23.15 -4.80 -6.74
C LEU A 248 23.37 -5.93 -7.74
N ARG A 249 22.61 -7.02 -7.60
CA ARG A 249 22.53 -8.10 -8.59
C ARG A 249 21.17 -8.05 -9.28
N VAL A 250 21.13 -7.63 -10.53
CA VAL A 250 19.87 -7.32 -11.21
C VAL A 250 19.67 -8.25 -12.40
N SER A 251 18.69 -9.14 -12.32
CA SER A 251 18.30 -10.00 -13.45
C SER A 251 16.97 -9.56 -14.09
N GLY A 252 16.20 -8.70 -13.39
CA GLY A 252 14.98 -8.11 -13.93
C GLY A 252 15.28 -6.98 -14.92
N SER A 253 14.24 -6.56 -15.63
CA SER A 253 14.30 -5.54 -16.69
C SER A 253 13.40 -4.34 -16.40
N ASN A 254 13.67 -3.22 -17.07
CA ASN A 254 12.92 -1.96 -16.95
C ASN A 254 12.84 -1.40 -15.52
N ASN A 255 13.79 -1.76 -14.65
CA ASN A 255 13.87 -1.17 -13.32
C ASN A 255 14.61 0.18 -13.39
N THR A 256 14.17 1.12 -12.56
CA THR A 256 14.85 2.41 -12.35
C THR A 256 15.46 2.44 -10.96
N PHE A 257 16.79 2.52 -10.90
CA PHE A 257 17.58 2.72 -9.70
C PHE A 257 17.97 4.20 -9.62
N LEU A 258 17.50 4.93 -8.62
CA LEU A 258 17.83 6.34 -8.46
C LEU A 258 18.10 6.77 -7.03
N LEU A 259 19.02 7.71 -6.82
CA LEU A 259 19.31 8.25 -5.49
C LEU A 259 19.73 7.18 -4.45
N ASN A 260 20.19 6.01 -4.88
CA ASN A 260 20.67 4.99 -3.96
C ASN A 260 22.14 5.26 -3.61
N ASP A 261 22.50 4.94 -2.37
CA ASP A 261 23.86 4.93 -1.87
C ASP A 261 24.37 3.49 -1.84
N ILE A 262 25.19 3.10 -2.82
CA ILE A 262 25.81 1.77 -2.88
C ILE A 262 27.25 1.90 -2.41
N THR A 263 27.52 1.46 -1.19
CA THR A 263 28.78 1.75 -0.52
C THR A 263 29.48 0.52 0.04
N ARG A 264 30.82 0.55 0.02
CA ARG A 264 31.70 -0.46 0.66
C ARG A 264 31.37 -1.91 0.29
N CYS A 265 30.78 -2.13 -0.88
CA CYS A 265 30.48 -3.46 -1.38
C CYS A 265 31.71 -4.06 -2.05
N GLY A 266 31.80 -5.39 -2.05
CA GLY A 266 32.79 -6.10 -2.87
C GLY A 266 32.64 -5.75 -4.35
N MET A 267 31.40 -5.62 -4.82
CA MET A 267 31.05 -5.25 -6.17
C MET A 267 29.79 -4.38 -6.13
N ALA A 268 29.82 -3.20 -6.73
CA ALA A 268 28.71 -2.25 -6.58
C ALA A 268 27.48 -2.72 -7.36
N VAL A 269 27.63 -3.03 -8.65
CA VAL A 269 26.51 -3.42 -9.51
C VAL A 269 26.90 -4.49 -10.54
N SER A 270 26.02 -5.48 -10.72
CA SER A 270 25.97 -6.37 -11.87
C SER A 270 24.67 -6.06 -12.62
N PRO A 271 24.71 -5.14 -13.60
CA PRO A 271 23.49 -4.64 -14.21
C PRO A 271 22.96 -5.65 -15.23
N GLY A 272 21.75 -6.15 -15.03
CA GLY A 272 21.03 -6.90 -16.07
C GLY A 272 20.56 -6.01 -17.22
N THR A 273 19.86 -6.59 -18.18
CA THR A 273 19.38 -5.92 -19.40
C THR A 273 18.26 -4.92 -19.13
N GLY A 274 18.31 -3.76 -19.77
CA GLY A 274 17.19 -2.83 -19.87
C GLY A 274 16.87 -2.04 -18.60
N ASN A 275 17.85 -1.83 -17.71
CA ASN A 275 17.66 -1.07 -16.48
C ASN A 275 18.28 0.34 -16.61
N LYS A 276 17.80 1.26 -15.77
CA LYS A 276 18.30 2.64 -15.67
C LYS A 276 18.89 2.89 -14.29
N TYR A 277 20.11 3.39 -14.23
CA TYR A 277 20.79 3.85 -13.02
C TYR A 277 21.06 5.34 -13.15
N TYR A 278 20.38 6.14 -12.34
CA TYR A 278 20.39 7.59 -12.44
C TYR A 278 20.59 8.27 -11.09
N ALA A 279 21.54 9.20 -10.97
CA ALA A 279 21.75 9.95 -9.74
C ALA A 279 22.04 9.08 -8.50
N ASN A 280 22.68 7.92 -8.68
CA ASN A 280 23.12 7.09 -7.56
C ASN A 280 24.53 7.49 -7.13
N TYR A 281 24.83 7.21 -5.87
CA TYR A 281 26.15 7.41 -5.27
C TYR A 281 26.82 6.06 -5.06
N PHE A 282 27.93 5.83 -5.74
CA PHE A 282 28.71 4.60 -5.65
C PHE A 282 30.05 4.93 -4.99
N SER A 283 30.27 4.49 -3.74
CA SER A 283 31.49 4.87 -3.02
C SER A 283 32.17 3.77 -2.22
N GLY A 284 33.50 3.75 -2.26
CA GLY A 284 34.31 2.82 -1.47
C GLY A 284 34.11 1.35 -1.84
N ASN A 285 33.52 1.05 -3.00
CA ASN A 285 33.33 -0.32 -3.46
C ASN A 285 34.65 -0.86 -4.02
N ALA A 286 34.87 -2.18 -3.91
CA ALA A 286 36.10 -2.79 -4.42
C ALA A 286 36.11 -2.98 -5.95
N TRP A 287 34.94 -2.94 -6.59
CA TRP A 287 34.71 -2.92 -8.04
C TRP A 287 33.38 -2.20 -8.32
N ILE A 288 33.27 -1.42 -9.40
CA ILE A 288 32.00 -0.78 -9.78
C ILE A 288 31.09 -1.78 -10.49
N LEU A 289 31.47 -2.17 -11.71
CA LEU A 289 30.64 -2.96 -12.61
C LEU A 289 31.15 -4.39 -12.76
N SER A 290 30.21 -5.30 -12.98
CA SER A 290 30.48 -6.69 -13.32
C SER A 290 29.48 -7.26 -14.30
N ASN A 291 29.94 -8.26 -15.04
CA ASN A 291 29.13 -9.02 -15.99
C ASN A 291 28.65 -10.35 -15.43
N PHE A 292 28.63 -10.52 -14.11
CA PHE A 292 28.24 -11.79 -13.48
C PHE A 292 26.87 -12.28 -13.98
N GLU A 293 25.89 -11.38 -14.08
CA GLU A 293 24.57 -11.72 -14.65
C GLU A 293 24.67 -12.21 -16.09
N ALA A 294 25.29 -11.44 -16.99
CA ALA A 294 25.47 -11.83 -18.39
C ALA A 294 26.18 -13.19 -18.56
N MET A 295 27.11 -13.53 -17.66
CA MET A 295 27.77 -14.84 -17.66
C MET A 295 26.83 -15.97 -17.24
N THR A 296 25.83 -15.69 -16.42
CA THR A 296 24.88 -16.70 -15.90
C THR A 296 23.62 -16.86 -16.76
N THR A 297 23.13 -15.78 -17.39
CA THR A 297 21.87 -15.79 -18.15
C THR A 297 22.08 -15.82 -19.67
N GLY A 298 23.25 -15.38 -20.16
CA GLY A 298 23.52 -15.23 -21.59
C GLY A 298 22.89 -13.98 -22.23
N GLU A 299 22.13 -13.19 -21.46
CA GLU A 299 21.61 -11.88 -21.86
C GLU A 299 22.66 -10.81 -21.51
N GLY A 300 22.95 -9.87 -22.41
CA GLY A 300 24.03 -8.92 -22.18
C GLY A 300 23.65 -7.74 -21.28
N ASN A 301 24.62 -6.94 -20.87
CA ASN A 301 24.41 -5.88 -19.87
C ASN A 301 23.97 -4.57 -20.53
N LYS A 302 22.84 -4.57 -21.23
CA LYS A 302 22.36 -3.36 -21.92
C LYS A 302 21.56 -2.46 -20.97
N SER A 303 22.24 -1.82 -20.02
CA SER A 303 21.65 -0.84 -19.11
C SER A 303 22.18 0.58 -19.38
N VAL A 304 21.44 1.58 -18.91
CA VAL A 304 21.85 3.00 -18.99
C VAL A 304 22.26 3.47 -17.61
N LEU A 305 23.47 3.99 -17.48
CA LEU A 305 24.03 4.57 -16.26
C LEU A 305 24.42 6.02 -16.56
N VAL A 306 23.67 7.00 -16.06
CA VAL A 306 23.93 8.41 -16.34
C VAL A 306 23.71 9.27 -15.09
N HIS A 307 24.49 10.33 -14.94
CA HIS A 307 24.46 11.25 -13.79
C HIS A 307 24.73 10.56 -12.43
N ASN A 308 25.51 9.49 -12.41
CA ASN A 308 25.92 8.84 -11.16
C ASN A 308 27.25 9.42 -10.66
N ASN A 309 27.48 9.32 -9.35
CA ASN A 309 28.72 9.75 -8.71
C ASN A 309 29.55 8.52 -8.30
N PHE A 310 30.67 8.29 -8.96
CA PHE A 310 31.61 7.20 -8.67
C PHE A 310 32.83 7.72 -7.90
N GLU A 311 32.81 7.57 -6.57
CA GLU A 311 33.78 8.17 -5.65
C GLU A 311 34.62 7.15 -4.87
N ASP A 312 35.94 7.23 -4.94
CA ASP A 312 36.89 6.43 -4.15
C ASP A 312 36.68 4.89 -4.23
N ASN A 313 36.26 4.41 -5.39
CA ASN A 313 36.13 2.98 -5.65
C ASN A 313 37.50 2.38 -6.04
N HIS A 314 37.82 1.21 -5.48
CA HIS A 314 39.18 0.64 -5.52
C HIS A 314 39.37 -0.37 -6.68
N ASN A 315 40.62 -0.77 -6.93
CA ASN A 315 41.09 -1.73 -7.93
C ASN A 315 40.88 -1.33 -9.40
N TYR A 316 39.67 -1.44 -9.94
CA TYR A 316 39.31 -1.09 -11.33
C TYR A 316 37.79 -0.92 -11.46
N ASN A 317 37.32 -0.12 -12.42
CA ASN A 317 35.87 0.11 -12.62
C ASN A 317 35.13 -1.09 -13.23
N LEU A 318 35.84 -2.10 -13.73
CA LEU A 318 35.28 -3.31 -14.33
C LEU A 318 36.02 -4.57 -13.87
N LYS A 319 35.29 -5.57 -13.36
CA LYS A 319 35.88 -6.83 -12.85
C LYS A 319 36.18 -7.89 -13.90
N HIS A 320 35.45 -7.91 -15.01
CA HIS A 320 35.58 -8.94 -16.04
C HIS A 320 35.53 -8.30 -17.45
N PRO A 321 36.48 -8.65 -18.35
CA PRO A 321 36.38 -8.23 -19.75
C PRO A 321 35.12 -8.82 -20.37
N ILE A 322 34.31 -7.99 -21.03
CA ILE A 322 33.03 -8.41 -21.60
C ILE A 322 33.27 -9.39 -22.75
N THR A 323 32.70 -10.60 -22.68
CA THR A 323 32.62 -11.53 -23.82
C THR A 323 31.30 -11.40 -24.60
N SER A 324 30.34 -10.62 -24.08
CA SER A 324 29.09 -10.28 -24.76
C SER A 324 29.23 -9.01 -25.59
N THR A 325 28.46 -8.93 -26.67
CA THR A 325 28.41 -7.78 -27.58
C THR A 325 27.45 -6.68 -27.12
N GLU A 326 26.79 -6.83 -25.95
CA GLU A 326 25.80 -5.86 -25.46
C GLU A 326 26.36 -5.10 -24.26
N GLN A 327 26.52 -3.80 -24.47
CA GLN A 327 27.30 -2.89 -23.63
C GLN A 327 26.36 -1.97 -22.83
N CYS A 328 26.81 -1.55 -21.64
CA CYS A 328 26.15 -0.48 -20.91
C CYS A 328 26.38 0.86 -21.63
N VAL A 329 25.41 1.76 -21.54
CA VAL A 329 25.52 3.14 -22.01
C VAL A 329 25.77 4.03 -20.81
N PHE A 330 26.83 4.84 -20.84
CA PHE A 330 27.26 5.67 -19.71
C PHE A 330 26.93 7.16 -19.86
N ASP A 331 26.22 7.55 -20.91
CA ASP A 331 25.88 8.93 -21.19
C ASP A 331 24.53 9.05 -21.91
N ASP A 332 23.96 10.26 -21.95
CA ASP A 332 22.73 10.57 -22.68
C ASP A 332 22.98 11.27 -24.03
N GLY A 333 24.23 11.28 -24.49
CA GLY A 333 24.68 12.03 -25.66
C GLY A 333 25.03 13.51 -25.37
N LYS A 334 24.91 13.97 -24.12
CA LYS A 334 25.33 15.31 -23.69
C LYS A 334 26.09 15.30 -22.37
N GLU A 335 25.61 14.52 -21.40
CA GLU A 335 26.17 14.39 -20.07
C GLU A 335 26.27 12.90 -19.70
N GLY A 336 27.31 12.58 -18.93
CA GLY A 336 27.67 11.23 -18.49
C GLY A 336 27.63 11.09 -16.98
N ASN A 337 28.67 10.49 -16.41
CA ASN A 337 28.80 10.30 -14.97
C ASN A 337 29.99 11.09 -14.41
N TYR A 338 29.98 11.31 -13.10
CA TYR A 338 31.14 11.82 -12.40
C TYR A 338 32.05 10.67 -11.97
N TRP A 339 33.34 10.78 -12.28
CA TRP A 339 34.38 9.82 -11.91
C TRP A 339 35.47 10.53 -11.12
N SER A 340 35.64 10.14 -9.85
CA SER A 340 36.62 10.78 -8.94
C SER A 340 38.07 10.72 -9.40
N ASP A 341 38.41 9.79 -10.31
CA ASP A 341 39.74 9.63 -10.91
C ASP A 341 39.85 10.21 -12.33
N TYR A 342 38.79 10.81 -12.89
CA TYR A 342 38.86 11.49 -14.18
C TYR A 342 39.76 12.74 -14.08
N ARG A 343 40.68 12.88 -15.03
CA ARG A 343 41.68 13.96 -15.11
C ARG A 343 41.69 14.66 -16.46
N GLY A 344 40.61 14.55 -17.23
CA GLY A 344 40.48 15.23 -18.51
C GLY A 344 40.33 16.75 -18.37
N THR A 345 40.29 17.43 -19.51
CA THR A 345 40.13 18.89 -19.59
C THR A 345 38.70 19.26 -19.95
N ASP A 346 38.30 20.47 -19.57
CA ASP A 346 37.05 21.11 -19.97
C ASP A 346 37.41 22.50 -20.53
N ALA A 347 37.76 22.54 -21.82
CA ALA A 347 38.28 23.73 -22.47
C ALA A 347 37.19 24.77 -22.76
N ASN A 348 35.94 24.33 -22.92
CA ASN A 348 34.79 25.21 -23.18
C ASN A 348 34.07 25.65 -21.89
N SER A 349 34.43 25.08 -20.73
CA SER A 349 33.89 25.35 -19.39
C SER A 349 32.39 25.09 -19.27
N ASP A 350 31.88 24.07 -19.96
CA ASP A 350 30.48 23.66 -19.88
C ASP A 350 30.19 22.66 -18.75
N GLY A 351 31.23 22.19 -18.03
CA GLY A 351 31.12 21.24 -16.93
C GLY A 351 31.23 19.77 -17.36
N VAL A 352 31.43 19.51 -18.65
CA VAL A 352 31.65 18.20 -19.25
C VAL A 352 33.10 18.11 -19.73
N GLY A 353 33.72 16.95 -19.53
CA GLY A 353 35.07 16.69 -20.00
C GLY A 353 35.12 16.49 -21.52
N ASP A 354 36.11 17.11 -22.17
CA ASP A 354 36.32 17.05 -23.63
C ASP A 354 36.75 15.65 -24.11
N GLU A 355 37.35 14.85 -23.22
CA GLU A 355 37.86 13.51 -23.52
C GLU A 355 37.01 12.42 -22.82
N PRO A 356 36.72 11.31 -23.49
CA PRO A 356 35.91 10.25 -22.92
C PRO A 356 36.59 9.57 -21.73
N TYR A 357 35.78 9.10 -20.77
CA TYR A 357 36.24 8.20 -19.71
C TYR A 357 36.06 6.75 -20.17
N ILE A 358 37.19 6.04 -20.32
CA ILE A 358 37.24 4.70 -20.89
C ILE A 358 37.32 3.68 -19.76
N LEU A 359 36.27 2.89 -19.54
CA LEU A 359 36.31 1.77 -18.61
C LEU A 359 36.94 0.54 -19.27
N ASP A 360 36.56 0.26 -20.52
CA ASP A 360 37.20 -0.70 -21.42
C ASP A 360 36.90 -0.36 -22.90
N SER A 361 37.20 -1.26 -23.85
CA SER A 361 36.96 -1.04 -25.28
C SER A 361 35.48 -0.93 -25.69
N ALA A 362 34.57 -1.19 -24.76
CA ALA A 362 33.15 -1.42 -24.99
C ALA A 362 32.26 -0.53 -24.08
N ASN A 363 32.75 -0.17 -22.90
CA ASN A 363 32.09 0.67 -21.92
C ASN A 363 32.84 2.00 -21.85
N ILE A 364 32.28 3.00 -22.52
CA ILE A 364 32.86 4.34 -22.62
C ILE A 364 31.79 5.32 -22.18
N ASP A 365 32.17 6.21 -21.28
CA ASP A 365 31.42 7.43 -20.99
C ASP A 365 31.99 8.55 -21.86
N HIS A 366 31.22 9.01 -22.84
CA HIS A 366 31.71 10.01 -23.80
C HIS A 366 31.68 11.43 -23.25
N TYR A 367 30.94 11.67 -22.17
CA TYR A 367 30.65 13.00 -21.64
C TYR A 367 30.83 13.04 -20.12
N PRO A 368 32.02 12.65 -19.59
CA PRO A 368 32.22 12.58 -18.14
C PRO A 368 32.05 13.95 -17.49
N LEU A 369 31.43 14.00 -16.32
CA LEU A 369 31.19 15.24 -15.58
C LEU A 369 32.47 15.70 -14.87
N MET A 370 32.74 17.02 -14.90
CA MET A 370 33.90 17.63 -14.23
C MET A 370 33.73 17.80 -12.72
N SER A 371 32.51 17.67 -12.22
CA SER A 371 32.18 17.76 -10.79
C SER A 371 31.06 16.78 -10.43
N PRO A 372 30.91 16.40 -9.15
CA PRO A 372 29.84 15.50 -8.73
C PRO A 372 28.47 16.01 -9.17
N PHE A 373 27.66 15.10 -9.72
CA PHE A 373 26.29 15.40 -10.08
C PHE A 373 25.48 15.75 -8.82
N ASN A 374 24.72 16.84 -8.89
CA ASN A 374 23.91 17.30 -7.78
C ASN A 374 22.62 16.49 -7.67
N THR A 375 22.62 15.46 -6.83
CA THR A 375 21.46 14.57 -6.62
C THR A 375 20.27 15.29 -5.96
N SER A 376 20.48 16.42 -5.27
CA SER A 376 19.42 17.13 -4.55
C SER A 376 18.37 17.76 -5.46
N THR A 377 18.63 17.88 -6.76
CA THR A 377 17.71 18.45 -7.74
C THR A 377 16.82 17.41 -8.43
N VAL A 378 17.07 16.13 -8.17
CA VAL A 378 16.34 15.03 -8.81
C VAL A 378 14.98 14.86 -8.14
N SER A 379 13.93 14.84 -8.96
CA SER A 379 12.59 14.50 -8.50
C SER A 379 12.39 12.98 -8.47
N ARG A 380 11.63 12.53 -7.49
CA ARG A 380 11.34 11.11 -7.28
C ARG A 380 10.05 10.75 -8.00
N PRO A 381 10.04 9.70 -8.85
CA PRO A 381 8.82 9.21 -9.43
C PRO A 381 8.00 8.52 -8.33
N PHE A 382 6.78 9.02 -8.09
CA PHE A 382 5.84 8.38 -7.19
C PHE A 382 4.87 7.52 -8.02
N PRO A 383 4.71 6.22 -7.75
CA PRO A 383 3.84 5.37 -8.54
C PRO A 383 2.36 5.78 -8.43
N ASP A 384 1.65 5.77 -9.56
CA ASP A 384 0.22 6.09 -9.63
C ASP A 384 -0.66 5.16 -8.79
N TRP A 385 -0.22 3.92 -8.57
CA TRP A 385 -0.94 2.91 -7.79
C TRP A 385 -0.84 3.16 -6.27
N LEU A 386 0.09 3.99 -5.81
CA LEU A 386 0.29 4.30 -4.39
C LEU A 386 -0.39 5.63 -3.99
N SER A 387 -0.74 6.48 -4.96
CA SER A 387 -1.41 7.75 -4.70
C SER A 387 -2.93 7.61 -4.82
N PRO A 388 -3.75 8.13 -3.89
CA PRO A 388 -5.17 8.29 -4.13
C PRO A 388 -5.44 9.40 -5.16
N PRO A 389 -6.57 9.39 -5.87
CA PRO A 389 -6.97 10.52 -6.71
C PRO A 389 -7.22 11.78 -5.87
N SER A 390 -7.21 12.97 -6.46
CA SER A 390 -7.72 14.19 -5.82
C SER A 390 -9.10 14.53 -6.37
N VAL A 391 -10.04 14.85 -5.47
CA VAL A 391 -11.43 15.13 -5.82
C VAL A 391 -11.80 16.54 -5.37
N ASN A 392 -12.18 17.39 -6.30
CA ASN A 392 -12.58 18.77 -6.02
C ASN A 392 -14.06 18.99 -6.37
N LEU A 393 -14.89 19.26 -5.37
CA LEU A 393 -16.31 19.57 -5.53
C LEU A 393 -16.49 21.03 -5.96
N ILE A 394 -17.08 21.25 -7.13
CA ILE A 394 -17.36 22.59 -7.68
C ILE A 394 -18.75 23.08 -7.27
N SER A 395 -19.73 22.17 -7.24
CA SER A 395 -21.13 22.45 -6.90
C SER A 395 -21.79 21.22 -6.28
N PRO A 396 -22.60 21.34 -5.22
CA PRO A 396 -23.00 22.60 -4.57
C PRO A 396 -21.86 23.24 -3.76
N GLN A 397 -21.98 24.55 -3.53
CA GLN A 397 -21.08 25.36 -2.69
C GLN A 397 -21.71 25.60 -1.32
N ASN A 398 -20.91 26.04 -0.36
CA ASN A 398 -21.39 26.37 0.98
C ASN A 398 -22.19 27.68 1.00
N THR A 399 -23.45 27.59 0.58
CA THR A 399 -24.39 28.70 0.46
C THR A 399 -25.84 28.21 0.61
N THR A 400 -26.79 29.14 0.55
CA THR A 400 -28.22 28.86 0.54
C THR A 400 -28.77 28.87 -0.88
N TYR A 401 -29.52 27.84 -1.25
CA TYR A 401 -30.20 27.71 -2.53
C TYR A 401 -31.71 27.84 -2.36
N PRO A 402 -32.40 28.58 -3.26
CA PRO A 402 -33.84 28.80 -3.17
C PRO A 402 -34.67 27.62 -3.69
N ILE A 403 -34.03 26.62 -4.30
CA ILE A 403 -34.68 25.45 -4.90
C ILE A 403 -33.89 24.18 -4.55
N GLY A 404 -34.60 23.08 -4.36
CA GLY A 404 -34.04 21.77 -4.03
C GLY A 404 -33.51 20.97 -5.23
N ASN A 405 -33.32 21.61 -6.38
CA ASN A 405 -32.76 21.00 -7.59
C ASN A 405 -31.37 21.59 -7.85
N LEU A 406 -30.32 20.80 -7.60
CA LEU A 406 -28.93 21.23 -7.68
C LEU A 406 -28.16 20.32 -8.64
N THR A 407 -27.06 20.82 -9.20
CA THR A 407 -26.12 20.00 -9.96
C THR A 407 -24.92 19.65 -9.08
N ILE A 408 -24.59 18.37 -9.04
CA ILE A 408 -23.31 17.86 -8.56
C ILE A 408 -22.31 18.01 -9.70
N ALA A 409 -21.32 18.88 -9.53
CA ALA A 409 -20.22 19.06 -10.47
C ALA A 409 -18.90 18.98 -9.72
N PHE A 410 -17.94 18.21 -10.24
CA PHE A 410 -16.65 17.98 -9.59
C PHE A 410 -15.54 17.71 -10.63
N LEU A 411 -14.29 17.79 -10.19
CA LEU A 411 -13.10 17.43 -10.96
C LEU A 411 -12.31 16.34 -10.23
N VAL A 412 -11.71 15.44 -11.01
CA VAL A 412 -10.75 14.44 -10.54
C VAL A 412 -9.49 14.53 -11.41
N ASP A 413 -8.33 14.45 -10.78
CA ASP A 413 -7.02 14.66 -11.42
C ASP A 413 -6.51 13.49 -12.26
N LYS A 414 -7.02 12.28 -12.03
CA LYS A 414 -6.61 11.08 -12.76
C LYS A 414 -7.79 10.18 -13.12
N GLN A 415 -7.52 9.19 -13.96
CA GLN A 415 -8.52 8.20 -14.36
C GLN A 415 -8.95 7.35 -13.17
N VAL A 416 -10.26 7.17 -13.00
CA VAL A 416 -10.85 6.40 -11.91
C VAL A 416 -11.82 5.33 -12.40
N LEU A 417 -12.05 4.33 -11.55
CA LEU A 417 -12.95 3.21 -11.79
C LEU A 417 -14.42 3.61 -11.60
N GLY A 418 -14.69 4.52 -10.66
CA GLY A 418 -16.05 4.98 -10.39
C GLY A 418 -16.12 6.12 -9.38
N TYR A 419 -17.32 6.67 -9.26
CA TYR A 419 -17.64 7.78 -8.39
C TYR A 419 -18.84 7.44 -7.51
N SER A 420 -18.88 7.99 -6.31
CA SER A 420 -20.07 8.00 -5.47
C SER A 420 -20.17 9.33 -4.72
N TYR A 421 -21.32 9.61 -4.12
CA TYR A 421 -21.45 10.70 -3.17
C TYR A 421 -22.13 10.21 -1.90
N SER A 422 -21.85 10.88 -0.77
CA SER A 422 -22.66 10.81 0.44
C SER A 422 -23.41 12.12 0.59
N LEU A 423 -24.74 12.06 0.60
CA LEU A 423 -25.64 13.19 0.88
C LEU A 423 -26.36 12.90 2.18
N ASP A 424 -26.15 13.72 3.21
CA ASP A 424 -26.75 13.56 4.55
C ASP A 424 -26.55 12.15 5.13
N GLY A 425 -25.39 11.54 4.86
CA GLY A 425 -25.03 10.19 5.27
C GLY A 425 -25.54 9.07 4.36
N GLN A 426 -26.35 9.36 3.33
CA GLN A 426 -26.82 8.38 2.36
C GLN A 426 -25.90 8.32 1.13
N VAL A 427 -25.44 7.12 0.77
CA VAL A 427 -24.48 6.92 -0.33
C VAL A 427 -25.19 6.55 -1.64
N ALA A 428 -24.77 7.16 -2.75
CA ALA A 428 -25.24 6.82 -4.09
C ALA A 428 -24.09 6.79 -5.12
N VAL A 429 -24.14 5.84 -6.05
CA VAL A 429 -23.16 5.70 -7.15
C VAL A 429 -23.53 6.62 -8.30
N ILE A 430 -22.53 7.28 -8.90
CA ILE A 430 -22.70 8.21 -10.03
C ILE A 430 -21.64 7.93 -11.11
N TYR A 431 -21.91 8.36 -12.34
CA TYR A 431 -21.03 8.13 -13.50
C TYR A 431 -20.34 9.41 -14.01
N GLY A 432 -20.42 10.48 -13.21
CA GLY A 432 -19.95 11.82 -13.54
C GLY A 432 -20.85 12.86 -12.91
N ASN A 433 -20.79 14.09 -13.43
CA ASN A 433 -21.68 15.17 -13.01
C ASN A 433 -23.15 14.73 -13.13
N THR A 434 -23.94 15.02 -12.10
CA THR A 434 -25.34 14.60 -12.02
C THR A 434 -26.20 15.68 -11.36
N SER A 435 -27.51 15.44 -11.23
CA SER A 435 -28.43 16.35 -10.56
C SER A 435 -29.01 15.73 -9.30
N LEU A 436 -29.09 16.53 -8.24
CA LEU A 436 -29.94 16.30 -7.08
C LEU A 436 -31.30 16.94 -7.35
N SER A 437 -32.38 16.26 -7.00
CA SER A 437 -33.73 16.77 -7.19
C SER A 437 -34.58 16.57 -5.95
N GLY A 438 -35.48 17.52 -5.71
CA GLY A 438 -36.47 17.42 -4.64
C GLY A 438 -35.89 17.47 -3.22
N LEU A 439 -34.75 18.13 -3.02
CA LEU A 439 -34.20 18.30 -1.67
C LEU A 439 -35.17 19.11 -0.78
N PRO A 440 -35.48 18.65 0.44
CA PRO A 440 -36.34 19.38 1.37
C PRO A 440 -35.67 20.67 1.85
N SER A 441 -36.42 21.60 2.43
CA SER A 441 -35.79 22.73 3.13
C SER A 441 -35.05 22.25 4.36
N GLY A 442 -33.87 22.83 4.60
CA GLY A 442 -33.00 22.45 5.70
C GLY A 442 -31.52 22.51 5.32
N GLN A 443 -30.70 22.09 6.28
CA GLN A 443 -29.27 21.96 6.10
C GLN A 443 -28.95 20.59 5.51
N HIS A 444 -28.06 20.57 4.54
CA HIS A 444 -27.58 19.38 3.87
C HIS A 444 -26.05 19.37 3.87
N ASN A 445 -25.46 18.18 3.78
CA ASN A 445 -24.04 18.01 3.55
C ASN A 445 -23.78 17.02 2.42
N ILE A 446 -22.74 17.28 1.62
CA ILE A 446 -22.35 16.41 0.54
C ILE A 446 -20.84 16.20 0.50
N THR A 447 -20.44 14.97 0.23
CA THR A 447 -19.05 14.58 -0.03
C THR A 447 -19.00 13.70 -1.28
N ILE A 448 -18.10 13.99 -2.22
CA ILE A 448 -17.87 13.16 -3.41
C ILE A 448 -16.72 12.21 -3.13
N TYR A 449 -16.87 10.96 -3.56
CA TYR A 449 -15.84 9.94 -3.50
C TYR A 449 -15.46 9.49 -4.90
N ALA A 450 -14.18 9.21 -5.10
CA ALA A 450 -13.67 8.61 -6.33
C ALA A 450 -12.73 7.46 -5.97
N THR A 451 -12.85 6.33 -6.67
CA THR A 451 -11.98 5.17 -6.49
C THR A 451 -11.19 4.94 -7.76
N ASP A 452 -9.86 4.92 -7.69
CA ASP A 452 -9.02 4.68 -8.87
C ASP A 452 -8.99 3.21 -9.33
N ASN A 453 -8.29 2.95 -10.44
CA ASN A 453 -8.16 1.59 -11.00
C ASN A 453 -7.34 0.63 -10.13
N PHE A 454 -6.68 1.12 -9.08
CA PHE A 454 -5.90 0.36 -8.12
C PHE A 454 -6.63 0.18 -6.78
N GLY A 455 -7.84 0.72 -6.65
CA GLY A 455 -8.66 0.62 -5.44
C GLY A 455 -8.43 1.74 -4.42
N ASN A 456 -7.60 2.74 -4.74
CA ASN A 456 -7.40 3.88 -3.83
C ASN A 456 -8.65 4.75 -3.83
N LEU A 457 -9.22 4.97 -2.64
CA LEU A 457 -10.38 5.82 -2.41
C LEU A 457 -9.92 7.23 -2.01
N ALA A 458 -10.51 8.23 -2.64
CA ALA A 458 -10.39 9.62 -2.23
C ALA A 458 -11.76 10.26 -2.03
N ALA A 459 -11.79 11.33 -1.24
CA ALA A 459 -12.98 12.12 -0.97
C ALA A 459 -12.69 13.61 -1.22
N SER A 460 -13.71 14.35 -1.65
CA SER A 460 -13.70 15.81 -1.60
C SER A 460 -13.80 16.30 -0.17
N GLU A 461 -13.58 17.59 0.07
CA GLU A 461 -14.08 18.22 1.29
C GLU A 461 -15.61 18.06 1.38
N THR A 462 -16.12 17.96 2.61
CA THR A 462 -17.56 17.96 2.87
C THR A 462 -18.11 19.37 2.75
N THR A 463 -18.95 19.60 1.76
CA THR A 463 -19.65 20.87 1.60
C THR A 463 -20.99 20.83 2.31
N ASN A 464 -21.19 21.74 3.25
CA ASN A 464 -22.49 21.99 3.88
C ASN A 464 -23.23 23.05 3.05
N PHE A 465 -24.51 22.89 2.77
CA PHE A 465 -25.33 23.89 2.07
C PHE A 465 -26.75 23.89 2.64
N THR A 466 -27.53 24.94 2.36
CA THR A 466 -28.91 25.05 2.85
C THR A 466 -29.89 25.15 1.69
N ILE A 467 -31.02 24.46 1.79
CA ILE A 467 -32.16 24.67 0.90
C ILE A 467 -33.22 25.48 1.65
N GLU A 468 -33.65 26.60 1.07
CA GLU A 468 -34.72 27.43 1.61
C GLU A 468 -35.76 27.69 0.52
N HIS A 469 -36.84 26.90 0.51
CA HIS A 469 -37.90 27.05 -0.48
C HIS A 469 -38.67 28.36 -0.19
N PRO A 470 -38.98 29.18 -1.21
CA PRO A 470 -39.76 30.38 -1.00
C PRO A 470 -41.14 30.00 -0.44
N LEU A 471 -41.61 30.77 0.56
CA LEU A 471 -42.93 30.58 1.16
C LEU A 471 -44.02 30.61 0.07
N GLU A 472 -44.76 29.51 -0.09
CA GLU A 472 -45.95 29.50 -0.93
C GLU A 472 -47.03 30.37 -0.26
N PHE A 473 -47.18 31.61 -0.72
CA PHE A 473 -48.32 32.43 -0.34
C PHE A 473 -49.59 31.82 -0.94
N SER A 474 -50.39 31.13 -0.12
CA SER A 474 -51.74 30.73 -0.51
C SER A 474 -52.55 31.98 -0.86
N VAL A 475 -52.86 32.13 -2.16
CA VAL A 475 -53.72 33.20 -2.70
C VAL A 475 -55.12 33.19 -2.05
N GLY A 476 -55.49 32.12 -1.32
CA GLY A 476 -56.74 32.01 -0.59
C GLY A 476 -56.88 32.97 0.61
N ALA A 477 -55.80 33.47 1.19
CA ALA A 477 -55.86 34.36 2.36
C ALA A 477 -56.19 35.83 2.01
N LEU A 478 -55.90 36.27 0.78
CA LEU A 478 -56.12 37.67 0.35
C LEU A 478 -57.58 37.98 -0.04
N PHE A 479 -58.41 36.97 -0.32
CA PHE A 479 -59.83 37.16 -0.67
C PHE A 479 -60.80 37.09 0.52
N VAL A 480 -60.35 36.73 1.72
CA VAL A 480 -61.23 36.67 2.90
C VAL A 480 -61.54 38.08 3.43
N ILE A 481 -60.61 39.03 3.30
CA ILE A 481 -60.75 40.38 3.87
C ILE A 481 -61.85 41.20 3.16
N PRO A 482 -61.98 41.22 1.81
CA PRO A 482 -63.06 41.98 1.16
C PRO A 482 -64.46 41.38 1.39
N VAL A 483 -64.58 40.05 1.50
CA VAL A 483 -65.88 39.37 1.65
C VAL A 483 -66.47 39.58 3.04
N VAL A 484 -65.66 39.56 4.10
CA VAL A 484 -66.13 39.85 5.47
C VAL A 484 -66.60 41.30 5.60
N VAL A 485 -65.89 42.25 4.99
CA VAL A 485 -66.33 43.66 4.98
C VAL A 485 -67.65 43.83 4.21
N LEU A 486 -67.80 43.18 3.06
CA LEU A 486 -69.03 43.27 2.26
C LEU A 486 -70.25 42.69 3.01
N VAL A 487 -70.09 41.52 3.65
CA VAL A 487 -71.15 40.90 4.47
C VAL A 487 -71.49 41.76 5.68
N SER A 488 -70.50 42.37 6.34
CA SER A 488 -70.70 43.27 7.48
C SER A 488 -71.50 44.52 7.08
N VAL A 489 -71.19 45.12 5.93
CA VAL A 489 -71.90 46.30 5.41
C VAL A 489 -73.33 45.95 5.03
N VAL A 490 -73.56 44.78 4.41
CA VAL A 490 -74.91 44.31 4.07
C VAL A 490 -75.75 44.03 5.31
N LEU A 491 -75.17 43.39 6.33
CA LEU A 491 -75.85 43.13 7.61
C LEU A 491 -76.17 44.43 8.36
N LEU A 492 -75.25 45.41 8.36
CA LEU A 492 -75.50 46.73 8.95
C LEU A 492 -76.62 47.48 8.21
N TYR A 493 -76.64 47.43 6.88
CA TYR A 493 -77.70 48.01 6.06
C TYR A 493 -79.07 47.38 6.36
N LEU A 494 -79.14 46.04 6.45
CA LEU A 494 -80.38 45.33 6.78
C LEU A 494 -80.86 45.61 8.21
N PHE A 495 -79.94 45.74 9.17
CA PHE A 495 -80.27 46.08 10.56
C PHE A 495 -80.84 47.50 10.68
N LEU A 496 -80.24 48.48 9.99
CA LEU A 496 -80.73 49.86 9.98
C LEU A 496 -82.12 49.97 9.32
N ARG A 497 -82.37 49.23 8.22
CA ARG A 497 -83.67 49.24 7.52
C ARG A 497 -84.81 48.66 8.36
N ARG A 498 -84.53 47.70 9.26
CA ARG A 498 -85.54 47.14 10.18
C ARG A 498 -85.95 48.12 11.29
N ARG A 499 -85.08 49.04 11.71
CA ARG A 499 -85.40 50.04 12.75
C ARG A 499 -86.23 51.22 12.24
N SER A 500 -86.21 51.49 10.94
CA SER A 500 -87.05 52.53 10.32
C SER A 500 -88.50 52.09 10.01
N ALA A 501 -88.90 50.87 10.41
CA ALA A 501 -90.23 50.30 10.15
C ALA A 501 -90.99 49.92 11.44
N GLN A 502 -90.63 50.51 12.59
CA GLN A 502 -91.39 50.40 13.84
C GLN A 502 -91.76 51.79 14.37
#